data_AF-A0A3D1K6X8-F1
#
_entry.id   AF-A0A3D1K6X8-F1
#
_cell.length_a   1.000
_cell.length_b   1.000
_cell.length_c   1.000
_cell.angle_alpha   90.00
_cell.angle_beta   90.00
_cell.angle_gamma   90.00
#
_symmetry.space_group_name_H-M   'P 1'
#
loop_
_entity.id
_entity.type
_entity.pdbx_description
1 polymer ?
#
loop_
_entity_poly.entity_id
_entity_poly.type
_entity_poly.pdbx_seq_one_letter_code
_entity_poly.pdbx_strand_id
1 'polypeptide(L)'
;MTKDESEGFIECHRKYIDVQYVASGIEQAGISAKSACCEAAKYDKDKDFQKLRGKTDFITLDPSVFAIFFTEDGHIPCMALSSFWNRTKLNHDILS
;
A
#
# COMPACT_ATOMS: atom_id res chain seq x y z
N MET A 1 5.48 -10.37 8.55
CA MET A 1 4.88 -11.25 7.52
C MET A 1 3.93 -10.40 6.71
N THR A 2 3.85 -10.62 5.40
CA THR A 2 2.90 -9.92 4.52
C THR A 2 1.49 -10.50 4.66
N LYS A 3 0.47 -9.69 4.35
CA LYS A 3 -0.95 -10.02 4.37
C LYS A 3 -1.44 -10.41 2.97
N ASP A 4 -2.42 -11.31 2.92
CA ASP A 4 -3.16 -11.58 1.67
C ASP A 4 -4.11 -10.42 1.32
N GLU A 5 -4.47 -10.30 0.05
CA GLU A 5 -5.37 -9.25 -0.46
C GLU A 5 -6.69 -9.14 0.31
N SER A 6 -7.24 -10.27 0.77
CA SER A 6 -8.49 -10.33 1.53
C SER A 6 -8.39 -9.73 2.95
N GLU A 7 -7.19 -9.61 3.49
CA GLU A 7 -6.92 -9.08 4.83
C GLU A 7 -6.58 -7.58 4.79
N GLY A 8 -6.25 -7.06 3.61
CA GLY A 8 -5.94 -5.66 3.37
C GLY A 8 -7.15 -4.74 3.45
N PHE A 9 -6.94 -3.51 3.92
CA PHE A 9 -7.91 -2.43 3.82
C PHE A 9 -7.20 -1.09 3.73
N ILE A 10 -7.87 -0.12 3.13
CA ILE A 10 -7.35 1.24 3.02
C ILE A 10 -7.45 1.92 4.39
N GLU A 11 -6.30 2.32 4.93
CA GLU A 11 -6.19 3.18 6.09
C GLU A 11 -5.75 4.58 5.68
N CYS A 12 -6.17 5.58 6.45
CA CYS A 12 -5.83 6.98 6.20
C CYS A 12 -5.74 7.74 7.53
N HIS A 13 -4.76 8.62 7.62
CA HIS A 13 -4.45 9.45 8.78
C HIS A 13 -4.80 10.91 8.53
N ARG A 14 -4.97 11.70 9.59
CA ARG A 14 -5.24 13.14 9.49
C ARG A 14 -4.23 14.00 10.25
N LYS A 15 -3.49 13.45 11.22
CA LYS A 15 -2.49 14.19 12.00
C LYS A 15 -1.07 13.84 11.58
N TYR A 16 -0.82 12.59 11.24
CA TYR A 16 0.52 12.09 10.91
C TYR A 16 0.64 11.68 9.45
N ILE A 17 1.88 11.69 8.99
CA ILE A 17 2.30 11.09 7.72
C ILE A 17 3.05 9.81 8.05
N ASP A 18 2.95 8.84 7.14
CA ASP A 18 3.61 7.55 7.30
C ASP A 18 4.84 7.49 6.41
N VAL A 19 5.95 7.00 6.97
CA VAL A 19 7.18 6.68 6.22
C VAL A 19 7.40 5.17 6.33
N GLN A 20 7.09 4.45 5.27
CA GLN A 20 7.14 3.00 5.23
C GLN A 20 8.43 2.52 4.54
N TYR A 21 9.14 1.61 5.21
CA TYR A 21 10.41 1.05 4.75
C TYR A 21 10.47 -0.45 5.04
N VAL A 22 10.96 -1.23 4.07
CA VAL A 22 11.17 -2.67 4.20
C VAL A 22 12.63 -2.92 4.55
N ALA A 23 12.90 -3.31 5.79
CA ALA A 23 14.28 -3.61 6.22
C ALA A 23 14.87 -4.86 5.53
N SER A 24 14.02 -5.82 5.16
CA SER A 24 14.41 -7.05 4.47
C SER A 24 13.21 -7.69 3.79
N GLY A 25 13.41 -8.31 2.62
CA GLY A 25 12.34 -8.94 1.86
C GLY A 25 11.67 -7.98 0.88
N ILE A 26 10.45 -8.30 0.44
CA ILE A 26 9.68 -7.52 -0.52
C ILE A 26 8.22 -7.53 -0.06
N GLU A 27 7.55 -6.38 -0.15
CA GLU A 27 6.11 -6.26 0.05
C GLU A 27 5.48 -5.36 -1.03
N GLN A 28 4.16 -5.36 -1.10
CA GLN A 28 3.43 -4.32 -1.81
C GLN A 28 2.73 -3.39 -0.82
N ALA A 29 2.59 -2.13 -1.21
CA ALA A 29 1.71 -1.18 -0.54
C ALA A 29 0.63 -0.73 -1.54
N GLY A 30 -0.63 -0.85 -1.13
CA GLY A 30 -1.74 -0.25 -1.86
C GLY A 30 -1.74 1.27 -1.65
N ILE A 31 -2.05 2.05 -2.68
CA ILE A 31 -2.20 3.51 -2.60
C ILE A 31 -3.49 3.94 -3.29
N SER A 32 -4.17 4.92 -2.71
CA SER A 32 -5.36 5.55 -3.26
C SER A 32 -5.46 7.00 -2.81
N ALA A 33 -5.93 7.88 -3.68
CA ALA A 33 -6.32 9.21 -3.26
C ALA A 33 -7.53 9.10 -2.32
N LYS A 34 -7.45 9.67 -1.12
CA LYS A 34 -8.55 9.69 -0.15
C LYS A 34 -9.84 10.26 -0.72
N SER A 35 -9.74 11.27 -1.59
CA SER A 35 -10.88 11.88 -2.28
C SER A 35 -11.61 10.94 -3.24
N ALA A 36 -10.95 9.86 -3.70
CA ALA A 36 -11.54 8.82 -4.54
C ALA A 36 -12.09 7.63 -3.72
N CYS A 37 -11.99 7.69 -2.39
CA CYS A 37 -12.46 6.65 -1.49
C CYS A 37 -13.80 6.99 -0.83
N CYS A 38 -14.54 5.95 -0.44
CA CYS A 38 -15.71 6.04 0.41
C CYS A 38 -15.35 5.68 1.86
N GLU A 39 -16.03 6.30 2.83
CA GLU A 39 -15.86 5.94 4.24
C GLU A 39 -16.40 4.53 4.53
N ALA A 40 -15.57 3.68 5.12
CA ALA A 40 -15.99 2.34 5.57
C ALA A 40 -16.20 2.29 7.08
N ALA A 41 -15.51 3.16 7.82
CA ALA A 41 -15.73 3.43 9.23
C ALA A 41 -15.51 4.93 9.53
N LYS A 42 -16.08 5.41 10.64
CA LYS A 42 -15.83 6.76 11.13
C LYS A 42 -14.36 6.90 11.57
N TYR A 43 -13.81 8.10 11.39
CA TYR A 43 -12.47 8.44 11.87
C TYR A 43 -12.37 8.36 13.40
N ASP A 44 -11.37 7.63 13.89
CA ASP A 44 -10.99 7.52 15.29
C ASP A 44 -9.87 8.54 15.58
N LYS A 45 -10.21 9.57 16.37
CA LYS A 45 -9.30 10.68 16.69
C LYS A 45 -8.15 10.28 17.59
N ASP A 46 -8.35 9.28 18.44
CA ASP A 46 -7.37 8.84 19.44
C ASP A 46 -6.30 7.98 18.77
N LYS A 47 -6.71 7.19 17.76
CA LYS A 47 -5.80 6.37 16.94
C LYS A 47 -5.29 7.06 15.67
N ASP A 48 -5.76 8.27 15.37
CA ASP A 48 -5.52 8.96 14.09
C ASP A 48 -5.81 8.05 12.88
N PHE A 49 -6.92 7.33 12.90
CA PHE A 49 -7.16 6.26 11.94
C PHE A 49 -8.56 6.31 11.33
N GLN A 50 -8.65 6.17 10.01
CA GLN A 50 -9.91 5.97 9.30
C GLN A 50 -9.82 4.79 8.32
N LYS A 51 -10.77 3.86 8.41
CA LYS A 51 -10.93 2.79 7.43
C LYS A 51 -11.75 3.28 6.24
N LEU A 52 -11.22 3.09 5.03
CA LEU A 52 -11.84 3.49 3.77
C LEU A 52 -12.07 2.28 2.85
N ARG A 53 -12.88 2.48 1.80
CA ARG A 53 -13.10 1.56 0.68
C ARG A 53 -12.92 2.31 -0.63
N GLY A 54 -12.14 1.76 -1.54
CA GLY A 54 -11.84 2.39 -2.82
C GLY A 54 -10.99 1.48 -3.70
N LYS A 55 -10.72 1.92 -4.93
CA LYS A 55 -9.72 1.26 -5.77
C LYS A 55 -8.32 1.65 -5.29
N THR A 56 -7.36 0.74 -5.43
CA THR A 56 -5.97 0.96 -5.09
C THR A 56 -5.09 0.58 -6.26
N ASP A 57 -4.03 1.35 -6.46
CA ASP A 57 -2.86 0.91 -7.21
C ASP A 57 -1.85 0.32 -6.23
N PHE A 58 -0.92 -0.51 -6.70
CA PHE A 58 0.08 -1.14 -5.85
C PHE A 58 1.49 -0.75 -6.26
N ILE A 59 2.27 -0.32 -5.28
CA ILE A 59 3.72 -0.12 -5.42
C ILE A 59 4.45 -1.27 -4.72
N THR A 60 5.60 -1.67 -5.27
CA THR A 60 6.45 -2.70 -4.67
C THR A 60 7.55 -2.03 -3.88
N LEU A 61 7.74 -2.46 -2.64
CA LEU A 61 8.77 -1.96 -1.74
C LEU A 61 9.77 -3.07 -1.46
N ASP A 62 11.02 -2.79 -1.77
CA ASP A 62 12.19 -3.57 -1.37
C ASP A 62 13.14 -2.68 -0.53
N PRO A 63 14.24 -3.21 0.04
CA PRO A 63 15.11 -2.45 0.94
C PRO A 63 15.85 -1.26 0.33
N SER A 64 15.74 -1.02 -0.98
CA SER A 64 16.33 0.13 -1.68
C SER A 64 15.42 1.36 -1.73
N VAL A 65 14.13 1.22 -1.37
CA VAL A 65 13.13 2.29 -1.46
C VAL A 65 12.36 2.47 -0.15
N PHE A 66 11.78 3.65 0.02
CA PHE A 66 10.78 3.91 1.06
C PHE A 66 9.60 4.66 0.43
N ALA A 67 8.41 4.51 1.03
CA ALA A 67 7.22 5.26 0.64
C ALA A 67 6.88 6.30 1.71
N ILE A 68 6.38 7.46 1.29
CA ILE A 68 5.77 8.46 2.17
C ILE A 68 4.29 8.54 1.82
N PHE A 69 3.41 8.38 2.81
CA PHE A 69 1.97 8.57 2.67
C PHE A 69 1.53 9.80 3.47
N PHE A 70 0.98 10.79 2.79
CA PHE A 70 0.43 12.00 3.40
C PHE A 70 -1.00 11.77 3.91
N THR A 71 -1.56 12.78 4.58
CA THR A 71 -2.93 12.73 5.14
C THR A 71 -4.04 12.59 4.10
N GLU A 72 -3.71 12.76 2.82
CA GLU A 72 -4.60 12.60 1.67
C GLU A 72 -4.38 11.26 0.93
N ASP A 73 -3.43 10.46 1.39
CA ASP A 73 -3.09 9.16 0.82
C ASP A 73 -3.70 8.05 1.67
N GLY A 74 -4.77 7.44 1.16
CA GLY A 74 -5.22 6.16 1.65
C GLY A 74 -4.23 5.08 1.23
N HIS A 75 -3.83 4.20 2.14
CA HIS A 75 -2.84 3.18 1.82
C HIS A 75 -3.17 1.83 2.45
N ILE A 76 -2.57 0.76 1.94
CA ILE A 76 -2.67 -0.59 2.46
C ILE A 76 -1.24 -1.12 2.67
N PRO A 77 -0.71 -1.14 3.91
CA PRO A 77 0.67 -1.57 4.12
C PRO A 77 0.79 -3.11 4.13
N CYS A 78 2.03 -3.59 4.04
CA CYS A 78 2.41 -4.99 4.29
C CYS A 78 1.64 -6.03 3.46
N MET A 79 1.41 -5.79 2.17
CA MET A 79 0.72 -6.75 1.30
C MET A 79 1.69 -7.73 0.67
N ALA A 80 1.26 -8.98 0.49
CA ALA A 80 2.02 -9.97 -0.26
C ALA A 80 2.07 -9.55 -1.73
N LEU A 81 3.13 -9.94 -2.44
CA LEU A 81 3.18 -9.78 -3.89
C LEU A 81 2.01 -10.52 -4.51
N SER A 82 1.16 -9.81 -5.26
CA SER A 82 0.12 -10.49 -6.02
C SER A 82 0.76 -11.51 -6.95
N SER A 83 0.26 -12.75 -6.92
CA SER A 83 0.79 -13.87 -7.71
C SER A 83 0.64 -13.69 -9.23
N PHE A 84 0.13 -12.54 -9.68
CA PHE A 84 0.00 -12.17 -11.09
C PHE A 84 1.31 -11.71 -11.74
N TRP A 85 2.36 -11.41 -10.96
CA TRP A 85 3.71 -11.11 -11.45
C TRP A 85 4.45 -12.35 -12.03
N ASN A 86 3.72 -13.38 -12.45
CA ASN A 86 4.28 -14.56 -13.12
C ASN A 86 3.62 -14.86 -14.48
N ARG A 87 2.77 -13.97 -15.02
CA ARG A 87 2.06 -14.21 -16.30
C ARG A 87 2.39 -13.30 -17.48
N THR A 88 3.46 -12.51 -17.39
CA THR A 88 4.11 -11.99 -18.60
C THR A 88 5.62 -12.05 -18.41
N LYS A 89 6.22 -13.18 -18.81
CA LYS A 89 7.60 -13.13 -19.34
C LYS A 89 7.54 -12.21 -20.56
N LEU A 90 7.81 -10.92 -20.39
CA LEU A 90 8.44 -10.19 -21.47
C LEU A 90 9.91 -10.58 -21.37
N ASN A 91 10.38 -11.41 -22.31
CA ASN A 91 11.81 -11.56 -22.54
C ASN A 91 12.33 -10.17 -22.94
N HIS A 92 12.81 -9.39 -21.98
CA HIS A 92 13.80 -8.38 -22.27
C HIS A 92 15.16 -9.06 -22.07
N ASP A 93 15.67 -9.63 -23.16
CA ASP A 93 17.11 -9.70 -23.36
C ASP A 93 17.64 -8.27 -23.17
N ILE A 94 18.29 -8.03 -22.04
CA ILE A 94 19.26 -6.94 -21.92
C ILE A 94 20.58 -7.64 -21.59
N LEU A 95 21.35 -7.81 -22.66
CA LEU A 95 22.76 -8.10 -22.66
C LEU A 95 23.51 -7.11 -21.76
N SER A 96 24.53 -7.65 -21.07
CA SER A 96 25.72 -7.01 -20.47
C SER A 96 25.64 -5.54 -20.07
#